data_AF-X1Q1Z1-F1
#
_entry.id   AF-X1Q1Z1-F1
#
_cell.length_a   1.000
_cell.length_b   1.000
_cell.length_c   1.000
_cell.angle_alpha   90.00
_cell.angle_beta   90.00
_cell.angle_gamma   90.00
#
_symmetry.space_group_name_H-M   'P 1'
#
loop_
_entity.id
_entity.type
_entity.pdbx_description
1 polymer ?
#
loop_
_entity_poly.entity_id
_entity_poly.type
_entity_poly.pdbx_seq_one_letter_code
_entity_poly.pdbx_strand_id
1 'polypeptide(L)'
;MPLHIPITESREISQAEYEISQAPPAENEVVEISVTTADQSLGAKDITVDVPVGATITKVIAVARINIMNNSATEQEIDLKFEVEGSVLFDQLNVVGFPAINKGSGSYTIAEDATPEVDEDEQIVTLEAKVTLSSANAVRFQVQYYLFITYRMG
;
A
#
# COMPACT_ATOMS: atom_id res chain seq x y z
N MET A 1 1.78 -41.92 -51.99
CA MET A 1 2.13 -41.74 -50.57
C MET A 1 2.09 -40.25 -50.27
N PRO A 2 1.07 -39.72 -49.56
CA PRO A 2 1.08 -38.34 -49.11
C PRO A 2 1.73 -38.23 -47.72
N LEU A 3 2.52 -37.16 -47.58
CA LEU A 3 3.35 -36.78 -46.45
C LEU A 3 2.49 -36.58 -45.19
N HIS A 4 2.79 -37.31 -44.12
CA HIS A 4 2.22 -37.04 -42.80
C HIS A 4 3.05 -35.92 -42.17
N ILE A 5 2.51 -34.70 -42.11
CA ILE A 5 3.10 -33.61 -41.33
C ILE A 5 2.44 -33.69 -39.94
N PRO A 6 3.14 -34.12 -38.89
CA PRO A 6 2.62 -33.92 -37.54
C PRO A 6 2.68 -32.43 -37.24
N ILE A 7 1.51 -31.80 -37.16
CA ILE A 7 1.37 -30.49 -36.55
C ILE A 7 1.53 -30.76 -35.06
N THR A 8 2.71 -30.48 -34.51
CA THR A 8 2.89 -30.41 -33.05
C THR A 8 2.12 -29.17 -32.59
N GLU A 9 0.84 -29.35 -32.26
CA GLU A 9 0.11 -28.36 -31.46
C GLU A 9 0.67 -28.42 -30.03
N SER A 10 1.75 -27.69 -29.77
CA SER A 10 2.01 -27.20 -28.42
C SER A 10 1.23 -25.91 -28.26
N ARG A 11 -0.06 -26.04 -27.90
CA ARG A 11 -0.83 -24.93 -27.37
C ARG A 11 -0.29 -24.67 -25.97
N GLU A 12 0.45 -23.59 -25.76
CA GLU A 12 0.59 -23.03 -24.41
C GLU A 12 -0.82 -22.67 -23.94
N ILE A 13 -1.36 -23.54 -23.10
CA ILE A 13 -2.60 -23.29 -22.38
C ILE A 13 -2.19 -22.28 -21.31
N SER A 14 -2.71 -21.06 -21.41
CA SER A 14 -2.40 -19.93 -20.52
C SER A 14 -2.14 -20.38 -19.09
N GLN A 15 -0.97 -20.07 -18.53
CA GLN A 15 -0.81 -20.14 -17.07
C GLN A 15 -1.88 -19.25 -16.46
N ALA A 16 -2.72 -19.83 -15.60
CA ALA A 16 -3.75 -19.07 -14.92
C ALA A 16 -3.07 -18.08 -13.96
N GLU A 17 -3.46 -16.80 -14.04
CA GLU A 17 -3.13 -15.81 -13.03
C GLU A 17 -4.20 -15.83 -11.94
N TYR A 18 -3.75 -15.72 -10.71
CA TYR A 18 -4.57 -15.65 -9.51
C TYR A 18 -4.28 -14.34 -8.81
N GLU A 19 -5.29 -13.78 -8.15
CA GLU A 19 -5.16 -12.58 -7.34
C GLU A 19 -5.63 -12.86 -5.91
N ILE A 20 -4.85 -12.41 -4.93
CA ILE A 20 -5.23 -12.39 -3.53
C ILE A 20 -5.16 -10.97 -3.01
N SER A 21 -6.11 -10.62 -2.15
CA SER A 21 -6.15 -9.36 -1.41
C SER A 21 -5.98 -9.69 0.06
N GLN A 22 -4.98 -9.07 0.68
CA GLN A 22 -4.61 -9.31 2.07
C GLN A 22 -4.58 -8.01 2.84
N ALA A 23 -4.88 -8.10 4.14
CA ALA A 23 -4.90 -6.97 5.06
C ALA A 23 -4.36 -7.43 6.41
N PRO A 24 -3.77 -6.55 7.22
CA PRO A 24 -3.38 -6.89 8.57
C PRO A 24 -4.62 -7.28 9.40
N PRO A 25 -4.45 -8.07 10.47
CA PRO A 25 -5.56 -8.59 11.28
C PRO A 25 -6.38 -7.49 11.97
N ALA A 26 -5.83 -6.28 12.09
CA ALA A 26 -6.50 -5.11 12.64
C ALA A 26 -6.00 -3.83 11.95
N GLU A 27 -6.89 -2.84 11.87
CA GLU A 27 -6.56 -1.47 11.50
C GLU A 27 -5.63 -0.81 12.53
N ASN A 28 -5.05 0.31 12.18
CA ASN A 28 -4.30 1.10 13.13
C ASN A 28 -5.24 1.86 14.05
N GLU A 29 -4.82 1.96 15.32
CA GLU A 29 -5.42 2.88 16.27
C GLU A 29 -5.27 4.32 15.77
N VAL A 30 -6.18 5.19 16.22
CA VAL A 30 -6.13 6.60 15.85
C VAL A 30 -4.85 7.24 16.41
N VAL A 31 -4.05 7.83 15.53
CA VAL A 31 -2.83 8.56 15.89
C VAL A 31 -3.10 10.06 15.83
N GLU A 32 -2.71 10.80 16.87
CA GLU A 32 -2.78 12.26 16.87
C GLU A 32 -1.38 12.83 16.68
N ILE A 33 -1.16 13.56 15.58
CA ILE A 33 0.12 14.17 15.25
C ILE A 33 -0.01 15.70 15.41
N SER A 34 1.05 16.31 15.95
CA SER A 34 1.24 17.76 16.04
C SER A 34 2.28 18.23 15.01
N VAL A 35 2.40 19.55 14.80
CA VAL A 35 3.36 20.12 13.85
C VAL A 35 4.76 19.57 14.12
N THR A 36 5.39 19.11 13.05
CA THR A 36 6.70 18.46 13.06
C THR A 36 7.40 18.73 11.74
N THR A 37 8.72 18.73 11.75
CA THR A 37 9.54 18.82 10.52
C THR A 37 10.13 17.47 10.13
N ALA A 38 9.79 16.41 10.87
CA ALA A 38 10.25 15.05 10.63
C ALA A 38 9.07 14.11 10.46
N ASP A 39 9.23 13.14 9.55
CA ASP A 39 8.28 12.06 9.27
C ASP A 39 7.81 11.40 10.57
N GLN A 40 6.49 11.33 10.74
CA GLN A 40 5.84 10.61 11.83
C GLN A 40 5.13 9.38 11.30
N SER A 41 5.39 8.24 11.93
CA SER A 41 4.70 7.00 11.61
C SER A 41 3.21 7.08 11.93
N LEU A 42 2.38 6.61 11.01
CA LEU A 42 0.97 6.32 11.29
C LEU A 42 0.78 4.91 11.88
N GLY A 43 1.87 4.19 12.13
CA GLY A 43 1.94 2.81 12.60
C GLY A 43 2.24 1.86 11.44
N ALA A 44 3.38 1.18 11.49
CA ALA A 44 3.68 0.08 10.56
C ALA A 44 2.78 -1.14 10.84
N LYS A 45 2.49 -1.91 9.79
CA LYS A 45 1.77 -3.18 9.91
C LYS A 45 2.38 -4.25 9.02
N ASP A 46 2.51 -5.42 9.62
CA ASP A 46 2.92 -6.65 8.96
C ASP A 46 1.69 -7.34 8.38
N ILE A 47 1.81 -7.81 7.14
CA ILE A 47 0.81 -8.58 6.42
C ILE A 47 1.44 -9.90 6.04
N THR A 48 0.83 -11.01 6.49
CA THR A 48 1.27 -12.35 6.08
C THR A 48 0.90 -12.59 4.62
N VAL A 49 1.86 -13.02 3.81
CA VAL A 49 1.67 -13.36 2.40
C VAL A 49 1.24 -14.82 2.28
N ASP A 50 0.03 -15.05 1.76
CA ASP A 50 -0.60 -16.36 1.65
C ASP A 50 -0.56 -16.87 0.20
N VAL A 51 0.55 -16.62 -0.49
CA VAL A 51 0.81 -17.17 -1.82
C VAL A 51 1.17 -18.65 -1.70
N PRO A 52 0.57 -19.55 -2.50
CA PRO A 52 0.90 -20.97 -2.46
C PRO A 52 2.38 -21.24 -2.75
N VAL A 53 2.97 -22.21 -2.06
CA VAL A 53 4.35 -22.65 -2.32
C VAL A 53 4.51 -23.09 -3.77
N GLY A 54 5.55 -22.57 -4.44
CA GLY A 54 5.84 -22.86 -5.84
C GLY A 54 5.05 -22.00 -6.85
N ALA A 55 4.32 -21.00 -6.37
CA ALA A 55 3.81 -19.93 -7.21
C ALA A 55 4.87 -18.85 -7.44
N THR A 56 4.80 -18.20 -8.60
CA THR A 56 5.62 -17.05 -8.97
C THR A 56 4.78 -15.78 -8.83
N ILE A 57 5.26 -14.82 -8.05
CA ILE A 57 4.61 -13.50 -7.91
C ILE A 57 4.88 -12.71 -9.18
N THR A 58 3.82 -12.22 -9.82
CA THR A 58 3.93 -11.45 -11.07
C THR A 58 3.66 -9.96 -10.87
N LYS A 59 2.92 -9.61 -9.82
CA LYS A 59 2.61 -8.22 -9.49
C LYS A 59 2.22 -8.08 -8.03
N VAL A 60 2.66 -7.00 -7.39
CA VAL A 60 2.20 -6.61 -6.07
C VAL A 60 1.81 -5.14 -6.08
N ILE A 61 0.61 -4.83 -5.59
CA ILE A 61 0.17 -3.47 -5.32
C ILE A 61 -0.02 -3.31 -3.81
N ALA A 62 0.75 -2.41 -3.21
CA ALA A 62 0.60 -2.02 -1.82
C ALA A 62 -0.30 -0.79 -1.73
N VAL A 63 -1.23 -0.79 -0.76
CA VAL A 63 -2.20 0.28 -0.59
C VAL A 63 -2.22 0.77 0.85
N ALA A 64 -2.19 2.09 1.04
CA ALA A 64 -2.48 2.75 2.31
C ALA A 64 -3.72 3.63 2.16
N ARG A 65 -4.77 3.31 2.92
CA ARG A 65 -5.96 4.16 3.05
C ARG A 65 -5.86 4.94 4.35
N ILE A 66 -5.81 6.26 4.25
CA ILE A 66 -5.57 7.17 5.37
C ILE A 66 -6.81 8.06 5.56
N ASN A 67 -7.47 7.94 6.69
CA ASN A 67 -8.50 8.89 7.12
C ASN A 67 -7.83 9.99 7.95
N ILE A 68 -8.12 11.24 7.60
CA ILE A 68 -7.52 12.42 8.20
C ILE A 68 -8.64 13.30 8.74
N MET A 69 -8.47 13.80 9.97
CA MET A 69 -9.36 14.76 10.58
C MET A 69 -8.56 15.91 11.17
N ASN A 70 -8.71 17.09 10.57
CA ASN A 70 -8.20 18.34 11.12
C ASN A 70 -9.12 18.81 12.27
N ASN A 71 -8.67 18.69 13.51
CA ASN A 71 -9.42 19.13 14.68
C ASN A 71 -9.01 20.55 15.14
N SER A 72 -8.36 21.31 14.25
CA SER A 72 -7.98 22.70 14.44
C SER A 72 -8.79 23.65 13.54
N ALA A 73 -8.83 24.92 13.91
CA ALA A 73 -9.35 26.01 13.07
C ALA A 73 -8.23 26.70 12.28
N THR A 74 -7.17 25.95 11.93
CA THR A 74 -6.02 26.42 11.16
C THR A 74 -5.93 25.62 9.87
N GLU A 75 -5.64 26.31 8.77
CA GLU A 75 -5.40 25.68 7.46
C GLU A 75 -4.18 24.78 7.52
N GLN A 76 -4.27 23.58 6.95
CA GLN A 76 -3.24 22.53 6.97
C GLN A 76 -2.82 22.10 5.59
N GLU A 77 -1.52 21.90 5.44
CA GLU A 77 -0.93 21.10 4.38
C GLU A 77 -0.23 19.90 5.01
N ILE A 78 -0.41 18.73 4.41
CA ILE A 78 0.12 17.47 4.91
C ILE A 78 0.94 16.82 3.81
N ASP A 79 2.18 16.49 4.16
CA ASP A 79 3.05 15.64 3.37
C ASP A 79 2.71 14.19 3.68
N LEU A 80 2.65 13.35 2.65
CA LEU A 80 2.42 11.92 2.81
C LEU A 80 3.56 11.13 2.19
N LYS A 81 3.96 10.09 2.89
CA LYS A 81 4.98 9.14 2.46
C LYS A 81 4.50 7.72 2.72
N PHE A 82 4.81 6.79 1.83
CA PHE A 82 4.46 5.38 1.96
C PHE A 82 5.67 4.51 1.65
N GLU A 83 5.93 3.57 2.54
CA GLU A 83 7.06 2.66 2.52
C GLU A 83 6.57 1.21 2.57
N VAL A 84 7.26 0.33 1.85
CA VAL A 84 7.09 -1.13 1.87
C VAL A 84 8.46 -1.73 2.13
N GLU A 85 8.60 -2.56 3.16
CA GLU A 85 9.90 -3.12 3.58
C GLU A 85 11.00 -2.05 3.80
N GLY A 86 10.60 -0.83 4.17
CA GLY A 86 11.48 0.32 4.35
C GLY A 86 11.90 1.02 3.05
N SER A 87 11.51 0.51 1.88
CA SER A 87 11.66 1.17 0.58
C SER A 87 10.56 2.20 0.38
N VAL A 88 10.94 3.43 0.00
CA VAL A 88 9.99 4.52 -0.24
C VAL A 88 9.35 4.38 -1.61
N LEU A 89 8.04 4.12 -1.66
CA LEU A 89 7.28 3.99 -2.90
C LEU A 89 6.49 5.25 -3.24
N PHE A 90 6.08 6.01 -2.22
CA PHE A 90 5.43 7.32 -2.39
C PHE A 90 6.06 8.32 -1.44
N ASP A 91 6.37 9.52 -1.93
CA ASP A 91 6.86 10.66 -1.15
C ASP A 91 6.44 11.94 -1.86
N GLN A 92 5.40 12.61 -1.35
CA GLN A 92 4.88 13.84 -1.92
C GLN A 92 4.58 14.88 -0.85
N LEU A 93 5.00 16.11 -1.17
CA LEU A 93 4.81 17.27 -0.32
C LEU A 93 3.47 17.95 -0.61
N ASN A 94 2.84 18.50 0.43
CA ASN A 94 1.60 19.29 0.38
C ASN A 94 0.48 18.61 -0.41
N VAL A 95 0.36 17.29 -0.29
CA VAL A 95 -0.56 16.50 -1.11
C VAL A 95 -2.00 16.57 -0.59
N VAL A 96 -2.19 16.83 0.71
CA VAL A 96 -3.51 17.06 1.30
C VAL A 96 -3.60 18.45 1.92
N GLY A 97 -4.56 19.23 1.44
CA GLY A 97 -4.90 20.55 1.99
C GLY A 97 -6.23 20.52 2.73
N PHE A 98 -6.26 20.97 3.99
CA PHE A 98 -7.50 21.26 4.73
C PHE A 98 -7.62 22.75 4.99
N PRO A 99 -8.74 23.40 4.62
CA PRO A 99 -8.99 24.78 5.04
C PRO A 99 -9.12 24.86 6.57
N ALA A 100 -9.15 26.09 7.10
CA ALA A 100 -9.33 26.40 8.53
C ALA A 100 -10.74 26.05 9.07
N ILE A 101 -11.18 24.80 8.86
CA ILE A 101 -12.47 24.27 9.26
C ILE A 101 -12.24 23.20 10.33
N ASN A 102 -12.71 23.50 11.54
CA ASN A 102 -12.67 22.55 12.63
C ASN A 102 -13.49 21.30 12.29
N LYS A 103 -12.90 20.13 12.48
CA LYS A 103 -13.44 18.81 12.12
C LYS A 103 -13.59 18.61 10.61
N GLY A 104 -12.84 19.35 9.81
CA GLY A 104 -12.65 19.02 8.39
C GLY A 104 -12.04 17.62 8.28
N SER A 105 -12.67 16.74 7.53
CA SER A 105 -12.21 15.36 7.36
C SER A 105 -12.12 14.96 5.90
N GLY A 106 -11.23 14.03 5.61
CA GLY A 106 -11.00 13.50 4.27
C GLY A 106 -10.38 12.11 4.34
N SER A 107 -10.53 11.34 3.27
CA SER A 107 -9.84 10.07 3.08
C SER A 107 -8.91 10.22 1.90
N TYR A 108 -7.67 9.77 2.06
CA TYR A 108 -6.67 9.70 1.02
C TYR A 108 -6.26 8.24 0.82
N THR A 109 -6.00 7.84 -0.42
CA THR A 109 -5.56 6.47 -0.74
C THR A 109 -4.30 6.56 -1.59
N ILE A 110 -3.24 5.91 -1.14
CA ILE A 110 -2.00 5.71 -1.88
C ILE A 110 -2.00 4.26 -2.35
N ALA A 111 -1.69 4.02 -3.62
CA ALA A 111 -1.59 2.69 -4.20
C ALA A 111 -0.37 2.65 -5.12
N GLU A 112 0.65 1.88 -4.75
CA GLU A 112 1.93 1.83 -5.45
C GLU A 112 2.31 0.41 -5.84
N ASP A 113 3.12 0.30 -6.90
CA ASP A 113 3.72 -0.96 -7.31
C ASP A 113 4.83 -1.34 -6.34
N ALA A 114 4.61 -2.43 -5.61
CA ALA A 114 5.54 -2.98 -4.64
C ALA A 114 6.14 -4.31 -5.11
N THR A 115 5.96 -4.68 -6.39
CA THR A 115 6.50 -5.93 -6.96
C THR A 115 8.01 -6.11 -6.71
N PRO A 116 8.86 -5.05 -6.78
CA PRO A 116 10.29 -5.21 -6.50
C PRO A 116 10.64 -5.46 -5.03
N GLU A 117 9.72 -5.16 -4.11
CA GLU A 117 9.96 -5.14 -2.66
C GLU A 117 9.41 -6.38 -1.94
N VAL A 118 8.75 -7.29 -2.67
CA VAL A 118 8.14 -8.50 -2.10
C VAL A 118 8.74 -9.72 -2.79
N ASP A 119 9.48 -10.52 -2.03
CA ASP A 119 10.05 -11.78 -2.53
C ASP A 119 9.00 -12.92 -2.49
N GLU A 120 9.15 -13.92 -3.35
CA GLU A 120 8.34 -15.14 -3.36
C GLU A 120 8.54 -15.98 -2.08
N ASP A 121 9.73 -15.88 -1.48
CA ASP A 121 10.07 -16.55 -0.22
C ASP A 121 9.62 -15.74 1.02
N GLU A 122 9.19 -14.49 0.83
CA GLU A 122 8.82 -13.60 1.91
C GLU A 122 7.40 -13.86 2.40
N GLN A 123 7.28 -14.28 3.66
CA GLN A 123 6.00 -14.62 4.26
C GLN A 123 5.33 -13.45 4.97
N ILE A 124 6.05 -12.36 5.18
CA ILE A 124 5.58 -11.19 5.92
C ILE A 124 6.08 -9.94 5.21
N VAL A 125 5.15 -9.06 4.84
CA VAL A 125 5.46 -7.76 4.23
C VAL A 125 4.96 -6.64 5.14
N THR A 126 5.79 -5.66 5.38
CA THR A 126 5.64 -4.54 6.29
C THR A 126 5.30 -3.29 5.51
N LEU A 127 4.12 -2.72 5.77
CA LEU A 127 3.64 -1.49 5.16
C LEU A 127 3.65 -0.37 6.19
N GLU A 128 4.16 0.81 5.81
CA GLU A 128 4.20 1.98 6.69
C GLU A 128 3.90 3.29 5.93
N ALA A 129 2.86 4.00 6.36
CA ALA A 129 2.61 5.37 5.97
C ALA A 129 3.20 6.32 7.01
N LYS A 130 3.79 7.42 6.53
CA LYS A 130 4.35 8.50 7.33
C LYS A 130 3.80 9.85 6.89
N VAL A 131 3.74 10.78 7.83
CA VAL A 131 3.23 12.13 7.60
C VAL A 131 4.12 13.19 8.22
N THR A 132 4.13 14.36 7.59
CA THR A 132 4.70 15.58 8.15
C THR A 132 3.64 16.70 8.07
N LEU A 133 3.52 17.49 9.13
CA LEU A 133 2.49 18.53 9.27
C LEU A 133 3.11 19.92 9.25
N SER A 134 2.59 20.82 8.41
CA SER A 134 3.18 22.15 8.22
C SER A 134 2.73 23.23 9.22
N SER A 135 1.51 23.14 9.81
CA SER A 135 0.95 24.34 10.49
C SER A 135 -0.09 24.16 11.62
N ALA A 136 -0.71 22.99 11.88
CA ALA A 136 -1.67 22.79 13.00
C ALA A 136 -1.22 21.71 13.96
N ASN A 137 -1.57 21.98 15.21
CA ASN A 137 -1.52 21.03 16.30
C ASN A 137 -2.89 20.33 16.39
N ALA A 138 -2.89 19.00 16.51
CA ALA A 138 -4.04 18.10 16.62
C ALA A 138 -4.74 17.70 15.29
N VAL A 139 -4.00 17.14 14.35
CA VAL A 139 -4.58 16.35 13.25
C VAL A 139 -4.61 14.88 13.65
N ARG A 140 -5.76 14.23 13.46
CA ARG A 140 -5.93 12.80 13.74
C ARG A 140 -5.90 11.98 12.48
N PHE A 141 -5.25 10.84 12.55
CA PHE A 141 -5.06 9.90 11.47
C PHE A 141 -5.56 8.52 11.88
N GLN A 142 -6.17 7.82 10.94
CA GLN A 142 -6.43 6.39 11.05
C GLN A 142 -6.04 5.77 9.72
N VAL A 143 -5.20 4.75 9.73
CA VAL A 143 -4.71 4.10 8.51
C VAL A 143 -5.08 2.63 8.47
N GLN A 144 -5.34 2.16 7.25
CA GLN A 144 -5.58 0.77 6.93
C GLN A 144 -4.73 0.40 5.72
N TYR A 145 -4.02 -0.71 5.81
CA TYR A 145 -3.14 -1.20 4.75
C TYR A 145 -3.74 -2.40 4.04
N TYR A 146 -3.43 -2.53 2.76
CA TYR A 146 -3.78 -3.70 1.96
C TYR A 146 -2.62 -4.07 1.04
N LEU A 147 -2.53 -5.36 0.73
CA LEU A 147 -1.61 -5.91 -0.25
C LEU A 147 -2.40 -6.73 -1.27
N PHE A 148 -2.30 -6.36 -2.54
CA PHE A 148 -2.90 -7.10 -3.65
C PHE A 148 -1.78 -7.80 -4.40
N ILE A 149 -1.83 -9.13 -4.45
CA ILE A 149 -0.78 -9.95 -5.05
C ILE A 149 -1.39 -10.73 -6.20
N THR A 150 -0.81 -10.57 -7.39
CA THR A 150 -1.05 -11.42 -8.54
C THR A 150 0.07 -12.45 -8.63
N TYR A 151 -0.28 -13.72 -8.79
CA TYR A 151 0.68 -14.81 -8.93
C TYR A 151 0.25 -15.82 -9.98
N ARG A 152 1.20 -16.66 -10.42
CA ARG A 152 0.97 -17.81 -11.31
C ARG A 152 1.46 -19.09 -10.65
N MET A 153 0.80 -20.20 -10.94
CA MET A 153 1.33 -21.52 -10.58
C MET A 153 2.35 -21.98 -11.62
N GLY A 154 3.52 -22.43 -11.16
CA GLY A 154 4.56 -23.05 -12.00
C GLY A 154 4.19 -24.42 -12.52
#